data_AF-A0A8B6CJM5-F1
#
_entry.id   AF-A0A8B6CJM5-F1
#
_cell.length_a   1.000
_cell.length_b   1.000
_cell.length_c   1.000
_cell.angle_alpha   90.00
_cell.angle_beta   90.00
_cell.angle_gamma   90.00
#
_symmetry.space_group_name_H-M   'P 1'
#
loop_
_entity.id
_entity.type
_entity.pdbx_description
1 polymer ?
#
loop_
_entity_poly.entity_id
_entity_poly.type
_entity_poly.pdbx_seq_one_letter_code
_entity_poly.pdbx_strand_id
1 'polypeptide(L)'
;MLQKSVLSDLQDKTIFQEILSVATIGQIITTPFLRLIDSKTVATHILDLNQHFLQLQINLKQWSKDPSDLISDTDVISESASLMSTHLYLTVSRLLKNQLPEGCHGTDNETIREESLTVPKHNRTSEKNFADFKQIRHFKPNASIEHIEATLMWVNNKTVEWLDLMDPEIKNAKITLAMKRAPEFISKWHERKIQLKTKPS
;
A
#
# COMPACT_ATOMS: atom_id res chain seq x y z
N MET A 1 8.50 -5.67 32.78
CA MET A 1 7.25 -4.94 32.49
C MET A 1 6.77 -5.15 31.06
N LEU A 2 7.61 -4.99 30.03
CA LEU A 2 7.23 -5.20 28.62
C LEU A 2 6.61 -6.58 28.33
N GLN A 3 7.20 -7.66 28.84
CA GLN A 3 6.67 -9.03 28.65
C GLN A 3 5.30 -9.24 29.30
N LYS A 4 4.98 -8.56 30.42
CA LYS A 4 3.65 -8.64 31.05
C LYS A 4 2.61 -7.83 30.28
N SER A 5 3.00 -6.72 29.67
CA SER A 5 2.15 -5.93 28.77
C SER A 5 1.82 -6.73 27.51
N VAL A 6 2.82 -7.32 26.85
CA VAL A 6 2.61 -8.19 25.69
C VAL A 6 1.74 -9.40 26.05
N LEU A 7 1.93 -9.99 27.23
CA LEU A 7 1.08 -11.10 27.69
C LEU A 7 -0.38 -10.64 27.90
N SER A 8 -0.59 -9.45 28.43
CA SER A 8 -1.91 -8.83 28.60
C SER A 8 -2.56 -8.54 27.26
N ASP A 9 -1.81 -8.01 26.30
CA ASP A 9 -2.30 -7.70 24.96
C ASP A 9 -2.62 -8.98 24.17
N LEU A 10 -1.85 -10.06 24.34
CA LEU A 10 -2.13 -11.37 23.75
C LEU A 10 -3.37 -12.06 24.38
N GLN A 11 -3.78 -11.65 25.58
CA GLN A 11 -5.00 -12.12 26.23
C GLN A 11 -6.24 -11.34 25.76
N ASP A 12 -6.06 -10.18 25.14
CA ASP A 12 -7.14 -9.47 24.47
C ASP A 12 -7.52 -10.22 23.19
N LYS A 13 -8.73 -10.79 23.20
CA LYS A 13 -9.27 -11.55 22.07
C LYS A 13 -9.30 -10.72 20.79
N THR A 14 -9.48 -9.40 20.90
CA THR A 14 -9.53 -8.49 19.74
C THR A 14 -8.16 -8.38 19.09
N ILE A 15 -7.12 -8.08 19.88
CA ILE A 15 -5.74 -7.95 19.41
C ILE A 15 -5.23 -9.28 18.84
N PHE A 16 -5.56 -10.39 19.50
CA PHE A 16 -5.22 -11.72 19.00
C PHE A 16 -5.86 -12.01 17.63
N GLN A 17 -7.14 -11.68 17.45
CA GLN A 17 -7.84 -11.84 16.18
C GLN A 17 -7.27 -10.93 15.09
N GLU A 18 -6.89 -9.69 15.40
CA GLU A 18 -6.24 -8.78 14.46
C GLU A 18 -4.88 -9.32 13.98
N ILE A 19 -4.05 -9.83 14.90
CA ILE A 19 -2.75 -10.44 14.56
C ILE A 19 -2.95 -11.67 13.67
N LEU A 20 -3.91 -12.54 14.03
CA LEU A 20 -4.24 -13.72 13.24
C LEU A 20 -4.73 -13.32 11.85
N SER A 21 -5.52 -12.25 11.76
CA SER A 21 -6.04 -11.71 10.51
C SER A 21 -4.93 -11.25 9.58
N VAL A 22 -3.98 -10.47 10.10
CA VAL A 22 -2.83 -9.98 9.33
C VAL A 22 -1.93 -11.12 8.86
N ALA A 23 -1.66 -12.11 9.73
CA ALA A 23 -0.88 -13.28 9.38
C ALA A 23 -1.55 -14.11 8.28
N THR A 24 -2.86 -14.31 8.39
CA THR A 24 -3.71 -15.03 7.43
C THR A 24 -3.71 -14.34 6.07
N ILE A 25 -3.87 -13.01 6.02
CA ILE A 25 -3.76 -12.21 4.79
C ILE A 25 -2.38 -12.37 4.15
N GLY A 26 -1.31 -12.29 4.96
CA GLY A 26 0.05 -12.45 4.49
C GLY A 26 0.30 -13.80 3.83
N GLN A 27 -0.26 -14.88 4.38
CA GLN A 27 -0.08 -16.24 3.87
C GLN A 27 -0.95 -16.57 2.66
N ILE A 28 -2.21 -16.12 2.64
CA ILE A 28 -3.18 -16.51 1.61
C ILE A 28 -3.16 -15.57 0.42
N ILE A 29 -2.89 -14.29 0.63
CA ILE A 29 -2.98 -13.28 -0.42
C ILE A 29 -1.59 -12.76 -0.78
N THR A 30 -0.92 -12.09 0.16
CA THR A 30 0.30 -11.34 -0.17
C THR A 30 1.43 -12.24 -0.67
N THR A 31 1.72 -13.33 0.05
CA THR A 31 2.84 -14.22 -0.29
C THR A 31 2.62 -14.95 -1.63
N PRO A 32 1.46 -15.56 -1.93
CA PRO A 32 1.21 -16.17 -3.22
C PRO A 32 1.26 -15.15 -4.37
N PHE A 33 0.72 -13.94 -4.19
CA PHE A 33 0.79 -12.90 -5.21
C PHE A 33 2.21 -12.43 -5.50
N LEU A 34 3.04 -12.23 -4.47
CA LEU A 34 4.45 -11.90 -4.66
C LEU A 34 5.19 -13.00 -5.43
N ARG A 35 4.92 -14.27 -5.13
CA ARG A 35 5.46 -15.40 -5.90
C ARG A 35 5.00 -15.41 -7.35
N LEU A 36 3.74 -15.07 -7.62
CA LEU A 36 3.20 -14.97 -8.99
C LEU A 36 3.88 -13.82 -9.76
N ILE A 37 4.07 -12.66 -9.13
CA ILE A 37 4.71 -11.49 -9.73
C ILE A 37 6.19 -11.75 -10.03
N ASP A 38 6.91 -12.38 -9.10
CA ASP A 38 8.33 -12.72 -9.27
C ASP A 38 8.54 -13.93 -10.20
N SER A 39 7.49 -14.72 -10.46
CA SER A 39 7.54 -15.86 -11.36
C SER A 39 7.62 -15.40 -12.82
N LYS A 40 8.83 -15.51 -13.39
CA LYS A 40 9.09 -15.21 -14.81
C LYS A 40 8.35 -16.13 -15.79
N THR A 41 7.82 -17.26 -15.32
CA THR A 41 7.07 -18.22 -16.13
C THR A 41 5.56 -17.99 -16.10
N VAL A 42 5.02 -17.33 -15.06
CA VAL A 42 3.57 -17.19 -14.84
C VAL A 42 3.08 -15.79 -15.18
N ALA A 43 3.80 -14.76 -14.74
CA ALA A 43 3.53 -13.39 -15.17
C ALA A 43 4.71 -12.95 -15.99
N THR A 44 4.53 -12.66 -17.28
CA THR A 44 5.54 -12.00 -18.14
C THR A 44 5.24 -10.51 -18.28
N HIS A 45 3.95 -10.17 -18.26
CA HIS A 45 3.37 -8.84 -18.38
C HIS A 45 2.40 -8.57 -17.22
N ILE A 46 2.08 -7.30 -16.94
CA ILE A 46 1.18 -6.93 -15.83
C ILE A 46 -0.25 -7.46 -16.03
N LEU A 47 -0.72 -7.50 -17.27
CA LEU A 47 -2.05 -8.01 -17.63
C LEU A 47 -2.20 -9.52 -17.42
N ASP A 48 -1.09 -10.26 -17.39
CA ASP A 48 -1.12 -11.71 -17.11
C ASP A 48 -1.64 -11.98 -15.69
N LEU A 49 -1.60 -10.98 -14.79
CA LEU A 49 -2.15 -11.06 -13.43
C LEU A 49 -3.68 -10.94 -13.38
N ASN A 50 -4.35 -10.47 -14.43
CA ASN A 50 -5.79 -10.20 -14.40
C ASN A 50 -6.62 -11.47 -14.10
N GLN A 51 -6.23 -12.60 -14.68
CA GLN A 51 -6.88 -13.89 -14.40
C GLN A 51 -6.69 -14.32 -12.94
N HIS A 52 -5.51 -14.04 -12.36
CA HIS A 52 -5.24 -14.31 -10.95
C HIS A 52 -6.01 -13.36 -10.02
N PHE A 53 -6.20 -12.09 -10.41
CA PHE A 53 -7.04 -11.14 -9.68
C PHE A 53 -8.51 -11.56 -9.69
N LEU A 54 -9.02 -12.04 -10.83
CA LEU A 54 -10.36 -12.59 -10.94
C LEU A 54 -10.53 -13.83 -10.04
N GLN A 55 -9.58 -14.76 -10.09
CA GLN A 55 -9.63 -15.96 -9.24
C GLN A 55 -9.58 -15.60 -7.75
N LEU A 56 -8.75 -14.63 -7.35
CA LEU A 56 -8.73 -14.11 -5.99
C LEU A 56 -10.10 -13.57 -5.58
N GLN A 57 -10.74 -12.78 -6.44
CA GLN A 57 -12.06 -12.22 -6.17
C GLN A 57 -13.11 -13.33 -5.98
N ILE A 58 -13.09 -14.36 -6.83
CA ILE A 58 -13.98 -15.52 -6.73
C ILE A 58 -13.78 -16.24 -5.39
N ASN A 59 -12.52 -16.52 -5.03
CA ASN A 59 -12.20 -17.22 -3.79
C ASN A 59 -12.61 -16.41 -2.56
N LEU A 60 -12.34 -15.10 -2.52
CA LEU A 60 -12.75 -14.23 -1.41
C LEU A 60 -14.28 -14.13 -1.30
N LYS A 61 -14.99 -14.12 -2.43
CA LYS A 61 -16.46 -14.15 -2.45
C LYS A 61 -16.99 -15.47 -1.93
N GLN A 62 -16.35 -16.60 -2.26
CA GLN A 62 -16.72 -17.90 -1.70
C GLN A 62 -16.46 -17.93 -0.20
N TRP A 63 -15.27 -17.54 0.26
CA TRP A 63 -14.89 -17.55 1.67
C TRP A 63 -15.67 -16.54 2.53
N SER A 64 -16.20 -15.47 1.93
CA SER A 64 -17.15 -14.57 2.61
C SER A 64 -18.50 -15.24 2.96
N LYS A 65 -18.82 -16.36 2.31
CA LYS A 65 -20.03 -17.15 2.59
C LYS A 65 -19.68 -18.38 3.41
N ASP A 66 -18.58 -19.03 3.05
CA ASP A 66 -18.12 -20.26 3.66
C ASP A 66 -16.58 -20.34 3.62
N PRO A 67 -15.91 -20.04 4.75
CA PRO A 67 -14.46 -20.12 4.86
C PRO A 67 -13.96 -21.52 5.26
N SER A 68 -14.82 -22.56 5.23
CA SER A 68 -14.42 -23.92 5.64
C SER A 68 -13.25 -24.48 4.83
N ASP A 69 -13.17 -24.14 3.54
CA ASP A 69 -12.04 -24.49 2.67
C ASP A 69 -10.73 -23.78 3.06
N LEU A 70 -10.81 -22.71 3.85
CA LEU A 70 -9.69 -21.89 4.28
C LEU A 70 -9.13 -22.35 5.63
N ILE A 71 -9.98 -22.85 6.53
CA ILE A 71 -9.63 -23.14 7.93
C ILE A 71 -10.33 -24.42 8.38
N SER A 72 -9.54 -25.44 8.75
CA SER A 72 -10.06 -26.69 9.29
C SER A 72 -10.44 -26.57 10.78
N ASP A 73 -11.70 -26.90 11.09
CA ASP A 73 -12.22 -27.34 12.40
C ASP A 73 -12.08 -26.41 13.62
N THR A 74 -12.36 -25.11 13.48
CA THR A 74 -12.62 -24.24 14.66
C THR A 74 -13.67 -23.17 14.38
N ASP A 75 -14.85 -23.30 15.01
CA ASP A 75 -16.03 -22.44 14.78
C ASP A 75 -15.77 -20.92 15.00
N VAL A 76 -14.94 -20.56 15.97
CA VAL A 76 -14.61 -19.15 16.28
C VAL A 76 -13.74 -18.51 15.19
N ILE A 77 -12.91 -19.32 14.52
CA ILE A 77 -12.04 -18.86 13.45
C ILE A 77 -12.83 -18.74 12.13
N SER A 78 -13.87 -19.56 11.94
CA SER A 78 -14.78 -19.50 10.80
C SER A 78 -15.49 -18.14 10.68
N GLU A 79 -16.12 -17.64 11.75
CA GLU A 79 -16.85 -16.35 11.67
C GLU A 79 -15.91 -15.17 11.38
N SER A 80 -14.74 -15.15 12.03
CA SER A 80 -13.72 -14.12 11.82
C SER A 80 -13.16 -14.17 10.39
N ALA A 81 -12.92 -15.37 9.85
CA ALA A 81 -12.45 -15.56 8.49
C ALA A 81 -13.48 -15.15 7.43
N SER A 82 -14.76 -15.39 7.69
CA SER A 82 -15.85 -14.94 6.82
C SER A 82 -15.93 -13.41 6.78
N LEU A 83 -15.87 -12.75 7.95
CA LEU A 83 -15.90 -11.29 8.04
C LEU A 83 -14.67 -10.65 7.34
N MET A 84 -13.48 -11.21 7.57
CA MET A 84 -12.26 -10.79 6.88
C MET A 84 -12.38 -10.96 5.36
N SER A 85 -12.83 -12.12 4.90
CA SER A 85 -12.99 -12.43 3.47
C SER A 85 -13.99 -11.48 2.82
N THR A 86 -15.05 -11.10 3.53
CA THR A 86 -16.00 -10.06 3.10
C THR A 86 -15.32 -8.71 2.90
N HIS A 87 -14.55 -8.24 3.90
CA HIS A 87 -13.87 -6.95 3.80
C HIS A 87 -12.81 -6.94 2.70
N LEU A 88 -12.07 -8.04 2.56
CA LEU A 88 -11.07 -8.23 1.51
C LEU A 88 -11.72 -8.29 0.13
N TYR A 89 -12.83 -9.01 -0.03
CA TYR A 89 -13.59 -9.05 -1.28
C TYR A 89 -14.03 -7.64 -1.71
N LEU A 90 -14.60 -6.86 -0.80
CA LEU A 90 -15.02 -5.48 -1.10
C LEU A 90 -13.83 -4.59 -1.47
N THR A 91 -12.72 -4.72 -0.72
CA THR A 91 -11.51 -3.94 -0.95
C THR A 91 -10.88 -4.28 -2.30
N VAL A 92 -10.69 -5.57 -2.60
CA VAL A 92 -10.14 -6.08 -3.86
C VAL A 92 -11.02 -5.69 -5.02
N SER A 93 -12.35 -5.86 -4.91
CA SER A 93 -13.29 -5.48 -5.97
C SER A 93 -13.23 -3.98 -6.30
N ARG A 94 -12.97 -3.15 -5.29
CA ARG A 94 -12.81 -1.69 -5.47
C ARG A 94 -11.45 -1.32 -6.03
N LEU A 95 -10.37 -1.88 -5.49
CA LEU A 95 -8.99 -1.55 -5.88
C LEU A 95 -8.64 -2.10 -7.27
N LEU A 96 -9.14 -3.29 -7.61
CA LEU A 96 -8.87 -3.97 -8.86
C LEU A 96 -10.00 -3.79 -9.89
N LYS A 97 -10.92 -2.85 -9.66
CA LYS A 97 -12.08 -2.60 -10.54
C LYS A 97 -11.66 -2.48 -12.00
N ASN A 98 -10.52 -1.85 -12.27
CA ASN A 98 -10.02 -1.63 -13.63
C ASN A 98 -9.39 -2.88 -14.25
N GLN A 99 -8.88 -3.81 -13.44
CA GLN A 99 -8.19 -5.04 -13.86
C GLN A 99 -9.14 -6.25 -13.93
N LEU A 100 -10.32 -6.16 -13.32
CA LEU A 100 -11.38 -7.16 -13.43
C LEU A 100 -12.06 -7.10 -14.81
N PRO A 101 -12.77 -8.16 -15.26
CA PRO A 101 -13.35 -8.23 -16.61
C PRO A 101 -14.24 -7.04 -17.01
N GLU A 102 -14.90 -6.41 -16.03
CA GLU A 102 -15.75 -5.23 -16.25
C GLU A 102 -14.97 -3.89 -16.26
N GLY A 103 -13.66 -3.96 -16.06
CA GLY A 103 -12.75 -2.82 -15.97
C GLY A 103 -12.05 -2.49 -17.29
N CYS A 104 -11.49 -1.28 -17.38
CA CYS A 104 -10.82 -0.77 -18.57
C CYS A 104 -9.56 -1.54 -19.00
N HIS A 105 -9.01 -2.38 -18.12
CA HIS A 105 -7.86 -3.26 -18.38
C HIS A 105 -8.22 -4.74 -18.22
N GLY A 106 -9.51 -5.09 -18.07
CA GLY A 106 -9.96 -6.47 -17.84
C GLY A 106 -9.88 -7.36 -19.07
N THR A 107 -9.95 -6.76 -20.27
CA THR A 107 -9.82 -7.47 -21.54
C THR A 107 -8.40 -7.31 -22.06
N ASP A 108 -7.71 -8.41 -22.29
CA ASP A 108 -6.38 -8.39 -22.91
C ASP A 108 -6.54 -8.03 -24.39
N ASN A 109 -6.19 -6.79 -24.74
CA ASN A 109 -6.13 -6.32 -26.12
C ASN A 109 -4.72 -5.81 -26.41
N GLU A 110 -4.33 -5.84 -27.69
CA GLU A 110 -2.96 -5.51 -28.09
C GLU A 110 -2.60 -4.05 -27.77
N THR A 111 -3.56 -3.14 -27.87
CA THR A 111 -3.39 -1.70 -27.56
C THR A 111 -3.09 -1.43 -26.08
N ILE A 112 -3.86 -2.01 -25.15
CA ILE A 112 -3.63 -1.87 -23.70
C ILE A 112 -2.32 -2.55 -23.33
N ARG A 113 -1.97 -3.65 -23.99
CA ARG A 113 -0.69 -4.34 -23.77
C ARG A 113 0.48 -3.44 -24.14
N GLU A 114 0.43 -2.78 -25.28
CA GLU A 114 1.43 -1.78 -25.70
C GLU A 114 1.52 -0.60 -24.74
N GLU A 115 0.38 0.00 -24.34
CA GLU A 115 0.34 1.10 -23.38
C GLU A 115 0.94 0.70 -22.01
N SER A 116 0.67 -0.53 -21.59
CA SER A 116 1.10 -1.08 -20.30
C SER A 116 2.56 -1.48 -20.24
N LEU A 117 3.29 -1.56 -21.37
CA LEU A 117 4.73 -1.81 -21.38
C LEU A 117 5.52 -0.73 -20.62
N THR A 118 4.98 0.49 -20.57
CA THR A 118 5.57 1.60 -19.83
C THR A 118 5.44 1.45 -18.31
N VAL A 119 4.53 0.58 -17.86
CA VAL A 119 4.23 0.39 -16.44
C VAL A 119 5.18 -0.68 -15.87
N PRO A 120 5.92 -0.38 -14.79
CA PRO A 120 6.72 -1.39 -14.11
C PRO A 120 5.84 -2.53 -13.62
N LYS A 121 6.19 -3.76 -14.00
CA LYS A 121 5.49 -5.00 -13.62
C LYS A 121 5.35 -5.23 -12.10
N HIS A 122 6.17 -4.54 -11.32
CA HIS A 122 6.25 -4.61 -9.88
C HIS A 122 6.36 -3.17 -9.39
N ASN A 123 5.26 -2.61 -8.87
CA ASN A 123 5.31 -1.31 -8.23
C ASN A 123 5.89 -1.45 -6.82
N ARG A 124 7.19 -1.75 -6.73
CA ARG A 124 7.92 -1.77 -5.45
C ARG A 124 8.08 -0.37 -4.86
N THR A 125 7.60 0.67 -5.52
CA THR A 125 7.70 2.05 -5.03
C THR A 125 6.95 2.21 -3.70
N SER A 126 5.76 1.63 -3.56
CA SER A 126 5.02 1.68 -2.29
C SER A 126 5.75 0.92 -1.19
N GLU A 127 6.22 -0.30 -1.46
CA GLU A 127 6.97 -1.13 -0.51
C GLU A 127 8.28 -0.46 -0.08
N LYS A 128 9.03 0.07 -1.04
CA LYS A 128 10.24 0.86 -0.80
C LYS A 128 9.92 2.09 0.04
N ASN A 129 8.86 2.84 -0.29
CA ASN A 129 8.44 4.01 0.48
C ASN A 129 8.09 3.65 1.91
N PHE A 130 7.42 2.52 2.14
CA PHE A 130 7.11 2.03 3.49
C PHE A 130 8.36 1.58 4.24
N ALA A 131 9.30 0.91 3.57
CA ALA A 131 10.58 0.52 4.16
C ALA A 131 11.41 1.76 4.56
N ASP A 132 11.53 2.73 3.65
CA ASP A 132 12.24 3.99 3.87
C ASP A 132 11.53 4.82 4.97
N PHE A 133 10.20 4.89 4.97
CA PHE A 133 9.42 5.52 6.03
C PHE A 133 9.72 4.90 7.39
N LYS A 134 9.70 3.56 7.48
CA LYS A 134 9.98 2.82 8.72
C LYS A 134 11.41 3.09 9.20
N GLN A 135 12.37 3.10 8.28
CA GLN A 135 13.76 3.37 8.59
C GLN A 135 13.96 4.80 9.08
N ILE A 136 13.35 5.80 8.42
CA ILE A 136 13.42 7.20 8.85
C ILE A 136 12.76 7.37 10.22
N ARG A 137 11.61 6.74 10.48
CA ARG A 137 10.98 6.77 11.81
C ARG A 137 11.86 6.13 12.90
N HIS A 138 12.60 5.09 12.56
CA HIS A 138 13.53 4.46 13.48
C HIS A 138 14.70 5.40 13.85
N PHE A 139 15.31 6.05 12.86
CA PHE A 139 16.43 6.97 13.10
C PHE A 139 16.00 8.35 13.64
N LYS A 140 14.79 8.79 13.28
CA LYS A 140 14.23 10.10 13.63
C LYS A 140 12.80 9.93 14.16
N PRO A 141 12.61 9.39 15.37
CA PRO A 141 11.28 9.12 15.92
C PRO A 141 10.43 10.40 16.09
N ASN A 142 11.09 11.54 16.32
CA ASN A 142 10.45 12.84 16.48
C ASN A 142 10.24 13.59 15.16
N ALA A 143 10.64 13.02 14.02
CA ALA A 143 10.34 13.62 12.73
C ALA A 143 8.83 13.63 12.49
N SER A 144 8.32 14.77 12.03
CA SER A 144 6.93 14.89 11.63
C SER A 144 6.67 14.07 10.35
N ILE A 145 5.43 13.64 10.14
CA ILE A 145 5.06 12.86 8.95
C ILE A 145 5.37 13.65 7.68
N GLU A 146 5.16 14.98 7.72
CA GLU A 146 5.42 15.89 6.61
C GLU A 146 6.91 15.93 6.24
N HIS A 147 7.80 15.93 7.24
CA HIS A 147 9.24 15.88 6.98
C HIS A 147 9.65 14.56 6.31
N ILE A 148 9.04 13.45 6.74
CA ILE A 148 9.33 12.12 6.19
C ILE A 148 8.82 12.04 4.76
N GLU A 149 7.60 12.48 4.50
CA GLU A 149 7.01 12.53 3.15
C GLU A 149 7.84 13.39 2.21
N ALA A 150 8.22 14.60 2.62
CA ALA A 150 9.09 15.47 1.84
C ALA A 150 10.44 14.80 1.52
N THR A 151 11.02 14.08 2.49
CA THR A 151 12.27 13.33 2.29
C THR A 151 12.08 12.20 1.27
N LEU A 152 11.00 11.43 1.38
CA LEU A 152 10.69 10.35 0.44
C LEU A 152 10.48 10.89 -0.98
N MET A 153 9.72 11.98 -1.12
CA MET A 153 9.53 12.64 -2.43
C MET A 153 10.85 13.16 -2.99
N TRP A 154 11.72 13.72 -2.15
CA TRP A 154 13.01 14.24 -2.57
C TRP A 154 13.92 13.14 -3.14
N VAL A 155 13.91 11.95 -2.53
CA VAL A 155 14.68 10.78 -2.98
C VAL A 155 14.05 10.16 -4.24
N ASN A 156 12.74 9.91 -4.23
CA ASN A 156 12.05 9.23 -5.34
C ASN A 156 12.04 10.04 -6.63
N ASN A 157 11.90 11.36 -6.53
CA ASN A 157 11.92 12.25 -7.68
C ASN A 157 13.34 12.53 -8.18
N LYS A 158 14.37 11.94 -7.55
CA LYS A 158 15.78 12.15 -7.88
C LYS A 158 16.14 13.63 -7.88
N THR A 159 15.57 14.41 -6.95
CA THR A 159 15.68 15.87 -6.96
C THR A 159 17.13 16.32 -6.81
N VAL A 160 17.97 15.56 -6.08
CA VAL A 160 19.42 15.83 -5.98
C VAL A 160 20.10 15.68 -7.33
N GLU A 161 19.91 14.54 -8.00
CA GLU A 161 20.49 14.26 -9.33
C GLU A 161 20.06 15.35 -10.33
N TRP A 162 18.78 15.73 -10.32
CA TRP A 162 18.25 16.79 -11.16
C TRP A 162 18.86 18.17 -10.85
N LEU A 163 19.11 18.49 -9.58
CA LEU A 163 19.78 19.73 -9.18
C LEU A 163 21.27 19.72 -9.54
N ASP A 164 21.94 18.57 -9.46
CA ASP A 164 23.36 18.43 -9.77
C ASP A 164 23.66 18.57 -11.26
N LEU A 165 22.67 18.33 -12.12
CA LEU A 165 22.77 18.59 -13.56
C LEU A 165 22.63 20.07 -13.93
N MET A 166 22.29 20.95 -12.98
CA MET A 166 22.14 22.37 -13.22
C MET A 166 23.44 23.14 -13.03
N ASP A 167 23.51 24.31 -13.66
CA ASP A 167 24.53 25.29 -13.34
C ASP A 167 24.47 25.67 -11.83
N PRO A 168 25.63 25.76 -11.14
CA PRO A 168 25.69 26.06 -9.71
C PRO A 168 24.95 27.34 -9.30
N GLU A 169 24.96 28.38 -10.12
CA GLU A 169 24.26 29.64 -9.80
C GLU A 169 22.74 29.44 -9.83
N ILE A 170 22.24 28.72 -10.84
CA ILE A 170 20.82 28.40 -11.00
C ILE A 170 20.35 27.47 -9.86
N LYS A 171 21.16 26.47 -9.50
CA LYS A 171 20.91 25.56 -8.38
C LYS A 171 20.74 26.34 -7.07
N ASN A 172 21.70 27.21 -6.75
CA ASN A 172 21.68 28.02 -5.53
C ASN A 172 20.50 29.00 -5.50
N ALA A 173 20.16 29.61 -6.64
CA ALA A 173 18.99 30.47 -6.75
C ALA A 173 17.68 29.70 -6.46
N LYS A 174 17.53 28.49 -7.00
CA LYS A 174 16.34 27.64 -6.75
C LYS A 174 16.24 27.18 -5.30
N ILE A 175 17.34 26.77 -4.68
CA ILE A 175 17.36 26.39 -3.26
C ILE A 175 16.99 27.59 -2.38
N THR A 176 17.58 28.76 -2.64
CA THR A 176 17.30 29.99 -1.90
C THR A 176 15.82 30.38 -2.02
N LEU A 177 15.26 30.27 -3.23
CA LEU A 177 13.84 30.53 -3.47
C LEU A 177 12.93 29.56 -2.71
N ALA A 178 13.27 28.26 -2.70
CA ALA A 178 12.53 27.24 -1.96
C ALA A 178 12.54 27.52 -0.45
N MET A 179 13.70 27.86 0.11
CA MET A 179 13.84 28.26 1.52
C MET A 179 13.00 29.50 1.85
N LYS A 180 12.98 30.50 0.96
CA LYS A 180 12.17 31.71 1.14
C LYS A 180 10.66 31.44 1.11
N ARG A 181 10.21 30.46 0.33
CA ARG A 181 8.79 30.09 0.19
C ARG A 181 8.31 29.10 1.23
N ALA A 182 9.20 28.33 1.88
CA ALA A 182 8.82 27.32 2.86
C ALA A 182 7.89 27.84 3.98
N PRO A 183 8.11 29.04 4.58
CA PRO A 183 7.21 29.57 5.61
C PRO A 183 5.77 29.78 5.11
N GLU A 184 5.60 30.23 3.87
CA GLU A 184 4.28 30.46 3.26
C GLU A 184 3.50 29.14 3.14
N PHE A 185 4.16 28.08 2.69
CA PHE A 185 3.55 26.75 2.62
C PHE A 185 3.17 26.20 4.00
N ILE A 186 4.02 26.43 5.01
CA ILE A 186 3.74 26.02 6.39
C ILE A 186 2.51 26.77 6.94
N SER A 187 2.37 28.07 6.67
CA SER A 187 1.19 28.85 7.10
C SER A 187 -0.09 28.33 6.46
N LYS A 188 -0.10 28.19 5.12
CA LYS A 188 -1.26 27.65 4.38
C LYS A 188 -1.67 26.26 4.84
N TRP A 189 -0.70 25.43 5.21
CA TRP A 189 -0.98 24.10 5.75
C TRP A 189 -1.64 24.16 7.13
N HIS A 190 -1.16 25.00 8.05
CA HIS A 190 -1.78 25.19 9.36
C HIS A 190 -3.23 25.67 9.23
N GLU A 191 -3.47 26.64 8.35
CA GLU A 191 -4.82 27.13 8.02
C GLU A 191 -5.71 25.98 7.53
N ARG A 192 -5.22 25.15 6.59
CA ARG A 192 -5.97 24.00 6.09
C ARG A 192 -6.25 22.94 7.17
N LYS A 193 -5.30 22.71 8.08
CA LYS A 193 -5.46 21.77 9.21
C LYS A 193 -6.53 22.24 10.19
N ILE A 194 -6.63 23.56 10.42
CA ILE A 194 -7.71 24.16 11.21
C ILE A 194 -9.05 23.97 10.50
N GLN A 195 -9.12 24.29 9.21
CA GLN A 195 -10.35 24.14 8.41
C GLN A 195 -10.91 22.71 8.40
N LEU A 196 -10.03 21.71 8.29
CA LEU A 196 -10.41 20.29 8.31
C LEU A 196 -10.97 19.84 9.67
N LYS A 197 -10.52 20.44 10.77
CA LYS A 197 -11.04 20.16 12.12
C LYS A 197 -12.38 20.84 12.39
N THR A 198 -12.64 21.96 11.72
CA THR A 198 -13.88 22.75 11.91
C THR A 198 -15.00 22.36 10.94
N LYS A 199 -14.73 21.52 9.95
CA LYS A 199 -15.75 21.07 9.00
C LYS A 199 -16.60 19.98 9.67
N PRO A 200 -17.93 20.14 9.80
CA PRO A 200 -18.78 19.05 10.28
C PRO A 200 -18.71 17.90 9.27
N SER A 201 -18.56 16.67 9.80
CA SER A 201 -18.56 15.40 9.06
C SER A 201 -19.88 15.17 8.34
#